data_AF-D5VS99-F1
#
_entry.id   AF-D5VS99-F1
#
_cell.length_a   1.000
_cell.length_b   1.000
_cell.length_c   1.000
_cell.angle_alpha   90.00
_cell.angle_beta   90.00
_cell.angle_gamma   90.00
#
_symmetry.space_group_name_H-M   'P 1'
#
loop_
_entity.id
_entity.type
_entity.pdbx_description
1 polymer ?
#
loop_
_entity_poly.entity_id
_entity_poly.type
_entity_poly.pdbx_seq_one_letter_code
_entity_poly.pdbx_strand_id
1 'polypeptide(L)'
;MDVEGKCCLIHTIGGLIFGYFANYVYTLGLGFFSGLATLIFIFIGSVIFGHISARILGENSIDQKQWFGCGVLPFFLVAILVWILKYNGVI
;
A
#
# COMPACT_ATOMS: atom_id res chain seq x y z
N MET A 1 -18.77 -8.10 -7.21
CA MET A 1 -18.14 -7.02 -6.44
C MET A 1 -18.43 -5.70 -7.11
N ASP A 2 -18.83 -4.73 -6.32
CA ASP A 2 -18.90 -3.32 -6.67
C ASP A 2 -17.52 -2.74 -6.99
N VAL A 3 -17.49 -1.50 -7.49
CA VAL A 3 -16.25 -0.84 -7.89
C VAL A 3 -15.33 -0.59 -6.67
N GLU A 4 -15.91 -0.20 -5.53
CA GLU A 4 -15.16 0.01 -4.29
C GLU A 4 -14.52 -1.28 -3.77
N GLY A 5 -15.25 -2.41 -3.80
CA GLY A 5 -14.69 -3.71 -3.43
C GLY A 5 -13.54 -4.13 -4.34
N LYS A 6 -13.63 -3.89 -5.65
CA LYS A 6 -12.52 -4.16 -6.60
C LYS A 6 -11.31 -3.27 -6.31
N CYS A 7 -11.53 -1.99 -6.02
CA CYS A 7 -10.47 -1.06 -5.64
C CYS A 7 -9.75 -1.52 -4.37
N CYS A 8 -10.52 -1.92 -3.35
CA CYS A 8 -10.02 -2.47 -2.10
C CYS A 8 -9.14 -3.69 -2.35
N LEU A 9 -9.62 -4.65 -3.15
CA LEU A 9 -8.84 -5.84 -3.49
C LEU A 9 -7.50 -5.51 -4.18
N ILE A 10 -7.52 -4.60 -5.17
CA ILE A 10 -6.30 -4.16 -5.86
C ILE A 10 -5.30 -3.55 -4.88
N HIS A 11 -5.77 -2.68 -3.99
CA HIS A 11 -4.92 -2.00 -3.02
C HIS A 11 -4.46 -2.92 -1.88
N THR A 12 -5.26 -3.90 -1.46
CA THR A 12 -4.84 -4.95 -0.54
C THR A 12 -3.69 -5.78 -1.13
N ILE A 13 -3.79 -6.17 -2.40
CA ILE A 13 -2.69 -6.87 -3.10
C ILE A 13 -1.44 -5.99 -3.17
N GLY A 14 -1.59 -4.71 -3.52
CA GLY A 14 -0.48 -3.77 -3.50
C GLY A 14 0.15 -3.60 -2.13
N GLY A 15 -0.67 -3.52 -1.09
CA GLY A 15 -0.24 -3.44 0.31
C GLY A 15 0.53 -4.68 0.75
N LEU A 16 0.11 -5.89 0.33
CA LEU A 16 0.86 -7.13 0.60
C LEU A 16 2.27 -7.06 0.01
N ILE A 17 2.36 -6.69 -1.28
CA ILE A 17 3.64 -6.62 -2.01
C ILE A 17 4.55 -5.56 -1.38
N PHE A 18 4.06 -4.34 -1.22
CA PHE A 18 4.87 -3.24 -0.66
C PHE A 18 5.18 -3.44 0.81
N GLY A 19 4.27 -3.99 1.61
CA GLY A 19 4.54 -4.34 3.00
C GLY A 19 5.64 -5.39 3.14
N TYR A 20 5.68 -6.38 2.25
CA TYR A 20 6.76 -7.36 2.23
C TYR A 20 8.11 -6.71 1.91
N PHE A 21 8.13 -5.81 0.91
CA PHE A 21 9.36 -5.12 0.51
C PHE A 21 9.78 -3.98 1.45
N ALA A 22 8.86 -3.46 2.26
CA ALA A 22 9.11 -2.39 3.23
C ALA A 22 10.21 -2.76 4.23
N ASN A 23 10.33 -4.04 4.59
CA ASN A 23 11.40 -4.49 5.48
C ASN A 23 12.80 -4.26 4.87
N TYR A 24 12.97 -4.50 3.56
CA TYR A 24 14.25 -4.23 2.90
C TYR A 24 14.61 -2.75 3.00
N VAL A 25 13.66 -1.86 2.70
CA VAL A 25 13.85 -0.40 2.79
C VAL A 25 14.22 0.02 4.22
N TYR A 26 13.52 -0.52 5.22
CA TYR A 26 13.80 -0.25 6.63
C TYR A 26 15.22 -0.66 7.04
N THR A 27 15.67 -1.81 6.54
CA THR A 27 16.98 -2.40 6.87
C THR A 27 18.16 -1.85 6.07
N LEU A 28 17.95 -0.89 5.14
CA LEU A 28 19.03 -0.27 4.35
C LEU A 28 20.06 0.53 5.17
N GLY A 29 19.88 0.68 6.49
CA GLY A 29 20.86 1.32 7.36
C GLY A 29 20.78 2.85 7.39
N LEU A 30 19.59 3.42 7.15
CA LEU A 30 19.35 4.88 7.22
C LEU A 30 19.27 5.43 8.66
N GLY A 31 19.52 4.58 9.67
CA GLY A 31 19.48 4.95 11.08
C GLY A 31 18.10 5.45 11.50
N PHE A 32 18.05 6.63 12.13
CA PHE A 32 16.81 7.26 12.57
C PHE A 32 15.80 7.48 11.42
N PHE A 33 16.28 7.66 10.18
CA PHE A 33 15.42 7.91 9.02
C PHE A 33 14.81 6.65 8.41
N SER A 34 15.19 5.44 8.85
CA SER A 34 14.67 4.19 8.29
C SER A 34 13.15 4.09 8.33
N GLY A 35 12.52 4.50 9.44
CA GLY A 35 11.06 4.49 9.58
C GLY A 35 10.38 5.45 8.59
N LEU A 36 10.90 6.67 8.49
CA LEU A 36 10.36 7.68 7.56
C LEU A 36 10.52 7.25 6.09
N ALA A 37 11.71 6.75 5.72
CA ALA A 37 11.96 6.25 4.37
C ALA A 37 11.01 5.10 4.00
N THR A 38 10.73 4.22 4.96
CA THR A 38 9.80 3.10 4.76
C THR A 38 8.36 3.57 4.59
N LEU A 39 7.92 4.57 5.36
CA LEU A 39 6.59 5.17 5.19
C LEU A 39 6.44 5.89 3.85
N ILE A 40 7.48 6.60 3.40
CA ILE A 40 7.51 7.23 2.07
C ILE A 40 7.42 6.17 0.97
N PHE A 41 8.15 5.06 1.11
CA PHE A 41 8.10 3.94 0.18
C PHE A 41 6.69 3.33 0.07
N ILE A 42 6.04 3.06 1.22
CA ILE A 42 4.65 2.56 1.25
C ILE A 42 3.69 3.58 0.64
N PHE A 43 3.86 4.88 0.92
CA PHE A 43 3.03 5.94 0.34
C PHE A 43 3.12 5.98 -1.18
N ILE A 44 4.34 5.95 -1.74
CA ILE A 44 4.57 5.89 -3.19
C ILE A 44 3.89 4.65 -3.78
N GLY A 45 3.98 3.50 -3.12
CA GLY A 45 3.28 2.28 -3.51
C GLY A 45 1.76 2.48 -3.61
N SER A 46 1.16 3.15 -2.62
CA SER A 46 -0.28 3.43 -2.63
C SER A 46 -0.69 4.32 -3.82
N VAL A 47 0.13 5.31 -4.18
CA VAL A 47 -0.12 6.20 -5.32
C VAL A 47 -0.01 5.44 -6.63
N ILE A 48 1.01 4.58 -6.78
CA ILE A 48 1.16 3.70 -7.94
C ILE A 48 -0.09 2.81 -8.11
N PHE A 49 -0.56 2.18 -7.03
CA PHE A 49 -1.75 1.35 -7.05
C PHE A 49 -3.05 2.15 -7.29
N GLY A 50 -3.08 3.42 -6.89
CA GLY A 50 -4.13 4.37 -7.28
C GLY A 50 -4.19 4.53 -8.80
N HIS A 51 -3.07 4.81 -9.46
CA HIS A 51 -3.01 4.90 -10.93
C HIS A 51 -3.37 3.57 -11.62
N ILE A 52 -2.93 2.44 -11.08
CA ILE A 52 -3.28 1.11 -11.62
C ILE A 52 -4.80 0.88 -11.51
N SER A 53 -5.39 1.16 -10.35
CA SER A 53 -6.84 1.01 -10.16
C SER A 53 -7.65 1.92 -11.09
N ALA A 54 -7.23 3.17 -11.31
CA ALA A 54 -7.88 4.08 -12.24
C ALA A 54 -7.85 3.55 -13.69
N ARG A 55 -6.74 2.94 -14.12
CA ARG A 55 -6.65 2.32 -15.45
C ARG A 55 -7.51 1.07 -15.60
N ILE A 56 -7.62 0.26 -14.54
CA ILE A 56 -8.37 -1.00 -14.58
C ILE A 56 -9.89 -0.76 -14.46
N LEU A 57 -10.30 0.14 -13.57
CA LEU A 57 -11.70 0.38 -13.22
C LEU A 57 -12.34 1.51 -14.05
N GLY A 58 -11.51 2.34 -14.68
CA GLY A 58 -11.91 3.54 -15.42
C GLY A 58 -11.64 4.81 -14.61
N GLU A 59 -11.09 5.84 -15.24
CA GLU A 59 -10.60 7.05 -14.55
C GLU A 59 -11.69 7.82 -13.80
N ASN A 60 -12.95 7.70 -14.23
CA ASN A 60 -14.11 8.34 -13.61
C ASN A 60 -14.93 7.40 -12.72
N SER A 61 -14.42 6.19 -12.43
CA SER A 61 -15.16 5.17 -11.70
C SER A 61 -15.13 5.35 -10.17
N ILE A 62 -14.12 6.05 -9.66
CA ILE A 62 -13.89 6.27 -8.22
C ILE A 62 -13.43 7.70 -8.03
N ASP A 63 -14.11 8.45 -7.17
CA ASP A 63 -13.66 9.79 -6.80
C ASP A 63 -12.50 9.75 -5.79
N GLN A 64 -11.83 10.88 -5.57
CA GLN A 64 -10.69 10.95 -4.67
C GLN A 64 -11.05 10.56 -3.22
N LYS A 65 -12.25 10.91 -2.74
CA LYS A 65 -12.71 10.60 -1.38
C LYS A 65 -12.96 9.10 -1.20
N GLN A 66 -13.59 8.48 -2.18
CA GLN A 66 -13.79 7.03 -2.23
C GLN A 66 -12.44 6.33 -2.30
N TRP A 67 -11.50 6.80 -3.12
CA TRP A 67 -10.16 6.22 -3.20
C TRP A 67 -9.39 6.28 -1.87
N PHE A 68 -9.53 7.35 -1.08
CA PHE A 68 -8.95 7.39 0.28
C PHE A 68 -9.48 6.26 1.18
N GLY A 69 -10.79 5.97 1.11
CA GLY A 69 -11.43 4.93 1.92
C GLY A 69 -11.18 3.52 1.41
N CYS A 70 -11.47 3.26 0.14
CA CYS A 70 -11.37 1.90 -0.45
C CYS A 70 -9.98 1.59 -1.04
N GLY A 71 -9.08 2.55 -1.18
CA GLY A 71 -7.74 2.34 -1.75
C GLY A 71 -6.63 2.57 -0.73
N VAL A 72 -6.43 3.84 -0.33
CA VAL A 72 -5.31 4.24 0.54
C VAL A 72 -5.35 3.52 1.88
N LEU A 73 -6.49 3.58 2.58
CA LEU A 73 -6.62 2.97 3.90
C LEU A 73 -6.31 1.45 3.90
N PRO A 74 -6.96 0.60 3.06
CA PRO A 74 -6.64 -0.83 3.06
C PRO A 74 -5.21 -1.11 2.61
N PHE A 75 -4.64 -0.32 1.68
CA PHE A 75 -3.24 -0.45 1.29
C PHE A 75 -2.31 -0.30 2.50
N PHE A 76 -2.46 0.79 3.24
CA PHE A 76 -1.59 1.10 4.37
C PHE A 76 -1.73 0.11 5.52
N LEU A 77 -2.96 -0.25 5.88
CA LEU A 77 -3.19 -1.21 6.98
C LEU A 77 -2.54 -2.56 6.69
N VAL A 78 -2.71 -3.06 5.47
CA VAL A 78 -2.12 -4.33 5.05
C VAL A 78 -0.60 -4.21 4.95
N ALA A 79 -0.08 -3.13 4.35
CA ALA A 79 1.36 -2.94 4.21
C ALA A 79 2.07 -2.88 5.56
N ILE A 80 1.52 -2.14 6.53
CA ILE A 80 2.09 -2.05 7.88
C ILE A 80 2.05 -3.40 8.59
N LEU A 81 0.93 -4.12 8.53
CA LEU A 81 0.81 -5.45 9.12
C LEU A 81 1.85 -6.42 8.56
N VAL A 82 1.95 -6.49 7.23
CA VAL A 82 2.89 -7.38 6.54
C VAL A 82 4.33 -6.99 6.85
N TRP A 83 4.62 -5.70 6.88
CA TRP A 83 5.95 -5.20 7.24
C TRP A 83 6.32 -5.61 8.67
N ILE A 84 5.43 -5.43 9.65
CA ILE A 84 5.67 -5.84 11.03
C ILE A 84 5.89 -7.36 11.10
N LEU A 85 5.05 -8.15 10.44
CA LEU A 85 5.21 -9.61 10.41
C LEU A 85 6.56 -10.02 9.80
N LYS A 86 6.98 -9.35 8.71
CA LYS A 86 8.25 -9.62 8.05
C LYS A 86 9.45 -9.24 8.93
N TYR A 87 9.37 -8.07 9.58
CA TYR A 87 10.40 -7.61 10.50
C TYR A 87 10.60 -8.57 11.69
N ASN A 88 9.51 -9.17 12.17
CA ASN A 88 9.54 -10.16 13.27
C ASN A 88 9.84 -11.59 12.79
N GLY A 89 10.10 -11.82 11.51
CA GLY A 89 10.45 -13.13 10.97
C GLY A 89 9.30 -14.15 10.96
N VAL A 90 8.05 -13.70 11.00
CA VAL A 90 6.86 -14.57 10.94
C VAL A 90 6.59 -15.06 9.50
N ILE A 91 6.91 -14.22 8.51
CA ILE A 91 6.77 -14.48 7.05
C ILE A 91 8.02 -14.01 6.30
#